data_AF-A0A5J6MTC1-F1
#
_entry.id   AF-A0A5J6MTC1-F1
#
_cell.length_a   1.000
_cell.length_b   1.000
_cell.length_c   1.000
_cell.angle_alpha   90.00
_cell.angle_beta   90.00
_cell.angle_gamma   90.00
#
_symmetry.space_group_name_H-M   'P 1'
#
loop_
_entity.id
_entity.type
_entity.pdbx_description
1 polymer ?
#
loop_
_entity_poly.entity_id
_entity_poly.type
_entity_poly.pdbx_seq_one_letter_code
_entity_poly.pdbx_strand_id
1 'polypeptide(L)'
;MNREARSARGNLHWQPPADARERVDALMPVYRRFVTATLEPIVKAHYPALLENASNEYRKMVELSTKMMLVGHACTELDDYPYDERRQRIACLFGCCCFLADSFIDDFGDEATKAYLARLEQLFATGWFELRNERERLFYVVVSRLFAERDILEPTLRQAILRLFEAQRRDVDMRFLETRVKELPRPQRLALLKRCARDRSGHAIILLAAFLLPHLSLDYMRLIFVAGALIMFIDDHGDCYADRADRRVTYMNALERPEPALKRIFFSHIQKLAQGFRPAAGRDLLIAFLTRYYVTRLQKHREQRRLRGPAWAVYE
;
A
#
# COMPACT_ATOMS: atom_id res chain seq x y z
N MET A 1 17.42 -6.91 21.18
CA MET A 1 16.08 -6.26 21.29
C MET A 1 16.27 -4.75 21.44
N ASN A 2 15.82 -3.95 20.46
CA ASN A 2 16.23 -2.54 20.28
C ASN A 2 15.67 -1.59 21.36
N ARG A 3 16.45 -0.58 21.78
CA ARG A 3 16.05 0.47 22.75
C ARG A 3 14.76 1.22 22.36
N GLU A 4 14.43 1.24 21.09
CA GLU A 4 13.23 1.89 20.56
C GLU A 4 11.99 1.02 20.55
N ALA A 5 12.13 -0.30 20.45
CA ALA A 5 11.03 -1.20 20.77
C ALA A 5 10.62 -1.00 22.24
N ARG A 6 11.57 -0.69 23.14
CA ARG A 6 11.30 -0.28 24.52
C ARG A 6 10.71 1.14 24.62
N SER A 7 11.16 2.11 23.83
CA SER A 7 10.57 3.47 23.80
C SER A 7 9.14 3.49 23.23
N ALA A 8 8.83 2.62 22.25
CA ALA A 8 7.50 2.48 21.70
C ALA A 8 6.53 1.79 22.67
N ARG A 9 7.06 0.95 23.57
CA ARG A 9 6.29 0.31 24.65
C ARG A 9 5.83 1.30 25.73
N GLY A 10 6.52 2.43 25.94
CA GLY A 10 6.29 3.33 27.07
C GLY A 10 5.08 4.27 26.95
N ASN A 11 4.57 4.53 25.73
CA ASN A 11 3.51 5.53 25.48
C ASN A 11 2.23 4.93 24.86
N LEU A 12 2.18 3.61 24.69
CA LEU A 12 1.02 2.92 24.16
C LEU A 12 0.26 2.23 25.30
N HIS A 13 -0.99 2.64 25.54
CA HIS A 13 -1.89 1.94 26.45
C HIS A 13 -2.29 0.54 25.95
N TRP A 14 -1.92 0.18 24.72
CA TRP A 14 -2.24 -1.10 24.10
C TRP A 14 -1.12 -1.55 23.16
N GLN A 15 -0.75 -2.84 23.23
CA GLN A 15 0.20 -3.48 22.32
C GLN A 15 -0.42 -4.76 21.77
N PRO A 16 -0.09 -5.16 20.53
CA PRO A 16 -0.53 -6.45 20.03
C PRO A 16 0.04 -7.55 20.94
N PRO A 17 -0.71 -8.61 21.21
CA PRO A 17 -0.23 -9.73 22.02
C PRO A 17 0.91 -10.48 21.31
N ALA A 18 1.65 -11.32 22.03
CA ALA A 18 2.87 -11.95 21.53
C ALA A 18 2.60 -12.94 20.39
N ASP A 19 1.56 -13.74 20.56
CA ASP A 19 0.99 -14.64 19.56
C ASP A 19 0.64 -13.92 18.25
N ALA A 20 0.05 -12.72 18.28
CA ALA A 20 -0.25 -11.96 17.07
C ALA A 20 1.02 -11.55 16.31
N ARG A 21 2.12 -11.24 17.01
CA ARG A 21 3.42 -10.96 16.39
C ARG A 21 4.04 -12.20 15.78
N GLU A 22 4.07 -13.30 16.52
CA GLU A 22 4.58 -14.59 16.05
C GLU A 22 3.77 -15.08 14.83
N ARG A 23 2.47 -14.82 14.83
CA ARG A 23 1.59 -15.15 13.71
C ARG A 23 1.93 -14.37 12.44
N VAL A 24 2.27 -13.08 12.53
CA VAL A 24 2.77 -12.32 11.37
C VAL A 24 4.01 -13.01 10.80
N ASP A 25 4.94 -13.39 11.66
CA ASP A 25 6.23 -13.98 11.26
C ASP A 25 6.05 -15.35 10.63
N ALA A 26 5.11 -16.16 11.14
CA ALA A 26 4.74 -17.45 10.60
C ALA A 26 4.01 -17.35 9.25
N LEU A 27 3.14 -16.34 9.07
CA LEU A 27 2.33 -16.18 7.85
C LEU A 27 3.14 -15.64 6.66
N MET A 28 4.09 -14.72 6.89
CA MET A 28 4.89 -14.10 5.83
C MET A 28 5.54 -15.10 4.84
N PRO A 29 6.28 -16.15 5.29
CA PRO A 29 6.86 -17.12 4.37
C PRO A 29 5.81 -17.98 3.65
N VAL A 30 4.67 -18.25 4.28
CA VAL A 30 3.57 -19.00 3.65
C VAL A 30 2.97 -18.19 2.50
N TYR A 31 2.65 -16.92 2.74
CA TYR A 31 2.11 -16.04 1.72
C TYR A 31 3.10 -15.73 0.62
N ARG A 32 4.39 -15.58 0.94
CA ARG A 32 5.41 -15.42 -0.10
C ARG A 32 5.41 -16.60 -1.08
N ARG A 33 5.37 -17.85 -0.58
CA ARG A 33 5.27 -19.03 -1.43
C ARG A 33 4.00 -19.06 -2.27
N PHE A 34 2.86 -18.74 -1.66
CA PHE A 34 1.57 -18.67 -2.36
C PHE A 34 1.60 -17.63 -3.48
N VAL A 35 2.14 -16.43 -3.20
CA VAL A 35 2.29 -15.35 -4.18
C VAL A 35 3.17 -15.79 -5.34
N THR A 36 4.34 -16.36 -5.07
CA THR A 36 5.22 -16.86 -6.13
C THR A 36 4.53 -17.90 -6.99
N ALA A 37 3.92 -18.92 -6.38
CA ALA A 37 3.19 -19.97 -7.09
C ALA A 37 2.03 -19.42 -7.94
N THR A 38 1.38 -18.35 -7.49
CA THR A 38 0.26 -17.72 -8.19
C THR A 38 0.71 -16.79 -9.32
N LEU A 39 1.71 -15.94 -9.07
CA LEU A 39 2.09 -14.86 -9.98
C LEU A 39 3.16 -15.26 -11.00
N GLU A 40 4.11 -16.13 -10.64
CA GLU A 40 5.20 -16.51 -11.55
C GLU A 40 4.69 -17.04 -12.91
N PRO A 41 3.69 -17.96 -12.97
CA PRO A 41 3.18 -18.45 -14.25
C PRO A 41 2.54 -17.34 -15.09
N ILE A 42 1.86 -16.37 -14.44
CA ILE A 42 1.19 -15.24 -15.11
C ILE A 42 2.24 -14.31 -15.72
N VAL A 43 3.28 -13.99 -14.94
CA VAL A 43 4.36 -13.11 -15.36
C VAL A 43 5.15 -13.75 -16.50
N LYS A 44 5.52 -15.03 -16.36
CA LYS A 44 6.22 -15.78 -17.41
C LYS A 44 5.47 -15.77 -18.73
N ALA A 45 4.14 -15.84 -18.69
CA ALA A 45 3.30 -15.87 -19.88
C ALA A 45 3.11 -14.49 -20.55
N HIS A 46 3.13 -13.39 -19.78
CA HIS A 46 2.69 -12.08 -20.28
C HIS A 46 3.74 -10.97 -20.22
N TYR A 47 4.76 -11.10 -19.38
CA TYR A 47 5.90 -10.19 -19.28
C TYR A 47 7.14 -10.89 -18.67
N PRO A 48 7.74 -11.87 -19.39
CA PRO A 48 8.82 -12.70 -18.86
C PRO A 48 10.08 -11.90 -18.47
N ALA A 49 10.36 -10.79 -19.16
CA ALA A 49 11.49 -9.92 -18.86
C ALA A 49 11.46 -9.35 -17.41
N LEU A 50 10.28 -9.28 -16.77
CA LEU A 50 10.17 -8.89 -15.36
C LEU A 50 10.88 -9.89 -14.41
N LEU A 51 10.92 -11.17 -14.76
CA LEU A 51 11.58 -12.23 -13.99
C LEU A 51 13.10 -12.17 -14.14
N GLU A 52 13.58 -11.79 -15.33
CA GLU A 52 14.99 -11.78 -15.70
C GLU A 52 15.71 -10.48 -15.28
N ASN A 53 14.95 -9.46 -14.89
CA ASN A 53 15.48 -8.13 -14.61
C ASN A 53 16.37 -8.10 -13.35
N ALA A 54 17.61 -7.62 -13.52
CA ALA A 54 18.59 -7.42 -12.45
C ALA A 54 18.15 -6.42 -11.36
N SER A 55 17.10 -5.61 -11.61
CA SER A 55 16.57 -4.59 -10.69
C SER A 55 15.78 -5.15 -9.49
N ASN A 56 15.61 -6.48 -9.39
CA ASN A 56 14.78 -7.15 -8.39
C ASN A 56 13.29 -6.72 -8.41
N GLU A 57 12.79 -6.21 -9.55
CA GLU A 57 11.39 -5.76 -9.69
C GLU A 57 10.36 -6.86 -9.38
N TYR A 58 10.56 -8.07 -9.91
CA TYR A 58 9.67 -9.19 -9.59
C TYR A 58 9.62 -9.49 -8.09
N ARG A 59 10.77 -9.42 -7.40
CA ARG A 59 10.84 -9.60 -5.95
C ARG A 59 10.05 -8.52 -5.21
N LYS A 60 10.08 -7.27 -5.66
CA LYS A 60 9.27 -6.18 -5.09
C LYS A 60 7.77 -6.46 -5.25
N MET A 61 7.36 -6.96 -6.41
CA MET A 61 5.98 -7.37 -6.66
C MET A 61 5.55 -8.48 -5.72
N VAL A 62 6.41 -9.49 -5.50
CA VAL A 62 6.16 -10.58 -4.55
C VAL A 62 6.00 -10.04 -3.14
N GLU A 63 6.90 -9.15 -2.68
CA GLU A 63 6.82 -8.56 -1.34
C GLU A 63 5.57 -7.69 -1.14
N LEU A 64 5.20 -6.86 -2.12
CA LEU A 64 3.98 -6.05 -2.01
C LEU A 64 2.72 -6.92 -1.97
N SER A 65 2.67 -7.96 -2.81
CA SER A 65 1.55 -8.90 -2.83
C SER A 65 1.46 -9.69 -1.53
N THR A 66 2.60 -10.07 -0.94
CA THR A 66 2.65 -10.74 0.37
C THR A 66 2.09 -9.85 1.48
N LYS A 67 2.42 -8.54 1.47
CA LYS A 67 1.85 -7.58 2.42
C LYS A 67 0.34 -7.44 2.25
N MET A 68 -0.15 -7.35 1.01
CA MET A 68 -1.59 -7.26 0.74
C MET A 68 -2.32 -8.52 1.17
N MET A 69 -1.71 -9.70 1.05
CA MET A 69 -2.28 -10.93 1.62
C MET A 69 -2.40 -10.88 3.13
N LEU A 70 -1.40 -10.36 3.84
CA LEU A 70 -1.45 -10.24 5.30
C LEU A 70 -2.48 -9.21 5.76
N VAL A 71 -2.57 -8.06 5.07
CA VAL A 71 -3.61 -7.04 5.33
C VAL A 71 -4.99 -7.61 5.01
N GLY A 72 -5.15 -8.32 3.89
CA GLY A 72 -6.39 -8.98 3.50
C GLY A 72 -6.87 -10.00 4.53
N HIS A 73 -5.96 -10.84 5.04
CA HIS A 73 -6.24 -11.79 6.12
C HIS A 73 -6.74 -11.07 7.37
N ALA A 74 -6.02 -10.02 7.78
CA ALA A 74 -6.40 -9.26 8.95
C ALA A 74 -7.79 -8.61 8.76
N CYS A 75 -8.07 -8.06 7.57
CA CYS A 75 -9.37 -7.51 7.24
C CYS A 75 -10.50 -8.55 7.33
N THR A 76 -10.31 -9.76 6.82
CA THR A 76 -11.35 -10.81 6.87
C THR A 76 -11.67 -11.25 8.30
N GLU A 77 -10.65 -11.32 9.15
CA GLU A 77 -10.82 -11.68 10.55
C GLU A 77 -11.31 -10.52 11.45
N LEU A 78 -11.41 -9.29 10.93
CA LEU A 78 -12.09 -8.21 11.67
C LEU A 78 -13.57 -8.49 11.86
N ASP A 79 -14.16 -9.25 10.92
CA ASP A 79 -15.57 -9.61 10.95
C ASP A 79 -15.80 -11.13 10.98
N ASP A 80 -14.82 -11.88 11.50
CA ASP A 80 -14.86 -13.35 11.66
C ASP A 80 -15.10 -14.15 10.35
N TYR A 81 -14.77 -13.58 9.19
CA TYR A 81 -14.84 -14.30 7.92
C TYR A 81 -13.59 -15.14 7.69
N PRO A 82 -13.73 -16.33 7.07
CA PRO A 82 -12.60 -17.17 6.74
C PRO A 82 -11.73 -16.54 5.64
N TYR A 83 -10.41 -16.62 5.81
CA TYR A 83 -9.45 -16.24 4.78
C TYR A 83 -9.11 -17.42 3.86
N ASP A 84 -10.12 -17.87 3.14
CA ASP A 84 -10.06 -19.01 2.20
C ASP A 84 -9.18 -18.74 0.96
N GLU A 85 -9.02 -19.77 0.12
CA GLU A 85 -8.17 -19.72 -1.08
C GLU A 85 -8.61 -18.63 -2.06
N ARG A 86 -9.92 -18.40 -2.23
CA ARG A 86 -10.43 -17.35 -3.11
C ARG A 86 -10.01 -15.98 -2.60
N ARG A 87 -10.16 -15.72 -1.30
CA ARG A 87 -9.74 -14.45 -0.68
C ARG A 87 -8.22 -14.26 -0.70
N GLN A 88 -7.45 -15.34 -0.53
CA GLN A 88 -6.00 -15.33 -0.70
C GLN A 88 -5.60 -14.94 -2.14
N ARG A 89 -6.28 -15.53 -3.14
CA ARG A 89 -6.05 -15.21 -4.56
C ARG A 89 -6.41 -13.76 -4.89
N ILE A 90 -7.55 -13.26 -4.40
CA ILE A 90 -7.96 -11.86 -4.53
C ILE A 90 -6.86 -10.93 -3.98
N ALA A 91 -6.41 -11.14 -2.74
CA ALA A 91 -5.42 -10.28 -2.12
C ALA A 91 -4.05 -10.35 -2.81
N CYS A 92 -3.66 -11.54 -3.29
CA CYS A 92 -2.45 -11.73 -4.09
C CYS A 92 -2.50 -10.94 -5.41
N LEU A 93 -3.58 -11.11 -6.19
CA LEU A 93 -3.77 -10.38 -7.45
C LEU A 93 -3.89 -8.88 -7.23
N PHE A 94 -4.57 -8.46 -6.16
CA PHE A 94 -4.70 -7.06 -5.79
C PHE A 94 -3.33 -6.42 -5.50
N GLY A 95 -2.45 -7.09 -4.75
CA GLY A 95 -1.11 -6.57 -4.51
C GLY A 95 -0.24 -6.50 -5.77
N CYS A 96 -0.43 -7.44 -6.71
CA CYS A 96 0.18 -7.35 -8.03
C CYS A 96 -0.36 -6.15 -8.83
N CYS A 97 -1.67 -5.90 -8.79
CA CYS A 97 -2.27 -4.68 -9.37
C CYS A 97 -1.68 -3.41 -8.78
N CYS A 98 -1.55 -3.31 -7.45
CA CYS A 98 -0.93 -2.16 -6.80
C CYS A 98 0.52 -1.94 -7.27
N PHE A 99 1.32 -3.01 -7.35
CA PHE A 99 2.70 -2.92 -7.81
C PHE A 99 2.79 -2.36 -9.23
N LEU A 100 2.02 -2.94 -10.15
CA LEU A 100 2.03 -2.54 -11.56
C LEU A 100 1.50 -1.11 -11.71
N ALA A 101 0.41 -0.77 -11.03
CA ALA A 101 -0.18 0.57 -11.06
C ALA A 101 0.77 1.65 -10.53
N ASP A 102 1.41 1.41 -9.38
CA ASP A 102 2.39 2.34 -8.82
C ASP A 102 3.59 2.52 -9.75
N SER A 103 4.05 1.43 -10.39
CA SER A 103 5.15 1.49 -11.35
C SER A 103 4.84 2.36 -12.57
N PHE A 104 3.58 2.44 -13.03
CA PHE A 104 3.20 3.34 -14.12
C PHE A 104 3.29 4.81 -13.73
N ILE A 105 3.05 5.11 -12.45
CA ILE A 105 3.10 6.47 -11.89
C ILE A 105 4.54 6.89 -11.56
N ASP A 106 5.36 5.93 -11.16
CA ASP A 106 6.69 6.21 -10.62
C ASP A 106 7.82 5.99 -11.66
N ASP A 107 7.69 5.09 -12.63
CA ASP A 107 8.82 4.67 -13.48
C ASP A 107 8.82 5.26 -14.90
N PHE A 108 7.67 5.69 -15.45
CA PHE A 108 7.53 6.03 -16.87
C PHE A 108 7.59 7.54 -17.19
N GLY A 109 7.84 8.37 -16.18
CA GLY A 109 7.91 9.83 -16.33
C GLY A 109 6.55 10.49 -16.53
N ASP A 110 6.58 11.82 -16.53
CA ASP A 110 5.40 12.68 -16.37
C ASP A 110 4.34 12.51 -17.46
N GLU A 111 4.75 12.58 -18.73
CA GLU A 111 3.81 12.51 -19.87
C GLU A 111 3.19 11.13 -20.05
N ALA A 112 3.96 10.06 -19.84
CA ALA A 112 3.43 8.70 -19.88
C ALA A 112 2.44 8.46 -18.75
N THR A 113 2.72 9.01 -17.55
CA THR A 113 1.81 8.93 -16.40
C THR A 113 0.47 9.62 -16.70
N LYS A 114 0.47 10.82 -17.29
CA LYS A 114 -0.76 11.51 -17.71
C LYS A 114 -1.54 10.71 -18.74
N ALA A 115 -0.86 10.22 -19.77
CA ALA A 115 -1.48 9.42 -20.82
C ALA A 115 -2.06 8.11 -20.28
N TYR A 116 -1.44 7.52 -19.25
CA TYR A 116 -1.97 6.36 -18.54
C TYR A 116 -3.23 6.70 -17.74
N LEU A 117 -3.22 7.77 -16.95
CA LEU A 117 -4.40 8.19 -16.17
C LEU A 117 -5.60 8.56 -17.06
N ALA A 118 -5.35 9.27 -18.17
CA ALA A 118 -6.40 9.61 -19.14
C ALA A 118 -7.04 8.34 -19.76
N ARG A 119 -6.22 7.33 -20.07
CA ARG A 119 -6.74 6.04 -20.56
C ARG A 119 -7.50 5.25 -19.49
N LEU A 120 -7.08 5.33 -18.21
CA LEU A 120 -7.86 4.74 -17.12
C LEU A 120 -9.21 5.44 -16.94
N GLU A 121 -9.26 6.77 -17.08
CA GLU A 121 -10.52 7.52 -17.06
C GLU A 121 -11.44 7.07 -18.21
N GLN A 122 -10.88 6.90 -19.41
CA GLN A 122 -11.61 6.35 -20.55
C GLN A 122 -12.11 4.92 -20.30
N LEU A 123 -11.31 4.06 -19.66
CA LEU A 123 -11.72 2.71 -19.27
C LEU A 123 -12.93 2.75 -18.32
N PHE A 124 -12.92 3.63 -17.32
CA PHE A 124 -14.06 3.76 -16.41
C PHE A 124 -15.31 4.34 -17.08
N ALA A 125 -15.14 5.25 -18.05
CA ALA A 125 -16.26 5.88 -18.75
C ALA A 125 -16.87 5.00 -19.86
N THR A 126 -16.04 4.24 -20.58
CA THR A 126 -16.44 3.57 -21.84
C THR A 126 -16.19 2.06 -21.85
N GLY A 127 -15.47 1.52 -20.86
CA GLY A 127 -15.03 0.13 -20.86
C GLY A 127 -13.84 -0.15 -21.79
N TRP A 128 -13.30 0.87 -22.48
CA TRP A 128 -12.21 0.71 -23.45
C TRP A 128 -10.83 1.06 -22.86
N PHE A 129 -9.83 0.21 -23.09
CA PHE A 129 -8.44 0.46 -22.71
C PHE A 129 -7.47 -0.05 -23.78
N GLU A 130 -6.65 0.85 -24.33
CA GLU A 130 -5.63 0.50 -25.33
C GLU A 130 -4.33 0.08 -24.64
N LEU A 131 -3.88 -1.16 -24.89
CA LEU A 131 -2.62 -1.71 -24.36
C LEU A 131 -1.45 -1.30 -25.25
N ARG A 132 -0.41 -0.69 -24.66
CA ARG A 132 0.76 -0.19 -25.39
C ARG A 132 2.05 -0.96 -25.16
N ASN A 133 2.13 -1.74 -24.08
CA ASN A 133 3.33 -2.51 -23.76
C ASN A 133 3.01 -3.77 -22.93
N GLU A 134 4.02 -4.61 -22.71
CA GLU A 134 3.88 -5.87 -21.97
C GLU A 134 3.52 -5.66 -20.50
N ARG A 135 3.98 -4.58 -19.88
CA ARG A 135 3.64 -4.25 -18.48
C ARG A 135 2.15 -3.89 -18.36
N GLU A 136 1.62 -3.10 -19.29
CA GLU A 136 0.18 -2.80 -19.38
C GLU A 136 -0.64 -4.05 -19.68
N ARG A 137 -0.15 -4.92 -20.56
CA ARG A 137 -0.77 -6.23 -20.82
C ARG A 137 -0.85 -7.08 -19.56
N LEU A 138 0.26 -7.19 -18.80
CA LEU A 138 0.28 -7.90 -17.54
C LEU A 138 -0.72 -7.30 -16.54
N PHE A 139 -0.74 -5.97 -16.39
CA PHE A 139 -1.71 -5.28 -15.54
C PHE A 139 -3.15 -5.61 -15.91
N TYR A 140 -3.49 -5.55 -17.19
CA TYR A 140 -4.84 -5.85 -17.67
C TYR A 140 -5.24 -7.31 -17.41
N VAL A 141 -4.31 -8.27 -17.61
CA VAL A 141 -4.56 -9.69 -17.28
C VAL A 141 -4.82 -9.87 -15.79
N VAL A 142 -4.02 -9.26 -14.93
CA VAL A 142 -4.17 -9.38 -13.47
C VAL A 142 -5.48 -8.74 -13.00
N VAL A 143 -5.82 -7.54 -13.50
CA VAL A 143 -7.10 -6.88 -13.20
C VAL A 143 -8.28 -7.71 -13.67
N SER A 144 -8.22 -8.27 -14.88
CA SER A 144 -9.28 -9.13 -15.43
C SER A 144 -9.51 -10.37 -14.56
N ARG A 145 -8.43 -11.01 -14.10
CA ARG A 145 -8.51 -12.15 -13.17
C ARG A 145 -9.06 -11.73 -11.81
N LEU A 146 -8.63 -10.59 -11.27
CA LEU A 146 -9.16 -10.06 -10.02
C LEU A 146 -10.67 -9.77 -10.12
N PHE A 147 -11.11 -9.21 -11.24
CA PHE A 147 -12.52 -8.92 -11.49
C PHE A 147 -13.35 -10.19 -11.77
N ALA A 148 -12.73 -11.27 -12.26
CA ALA A 148 -13.40 -12.57 -12.35
C ALA A 148 -13.69 -13.17 -10.97
N GLU A 149 -12.87 -12.84 -9.97
CA GLU A 149 -13.06 -13.31 -8.60
C GLU A 149 -14.14 -12.52 -7.84
N ARG A 150 -14.69 -11.41 -8.38
CA ARG A 150 -15.67 -10.57 -7.67
C ARG A 150 -16.58 -9.78 -8.59
N ASP A 151 -17.87 -9.71 -8.27
CA ASP A 151 -18.78 -8.80 -8.95
C ASP A 151 -18.37 -7.34 -8.72
N ILE A 152 -17.83 -6.73 -9.78
CA ILE A 152 -17.36 -5.34 -9.80
C ILE A 152 -18.48 -4.33 -9.94
N LEU A 153 -19.73 -4.77 -10.17
CA LEU A 153 -20.88 -3.87 -10.26
C LEU A 153 -21.49 -3.56 -8.89
N GLU A 154 -21.02 -4.22 -7.83
CA GLU A 154 -21.40 -3.90 -6.46
C GLU A 154 -21.06 -2.42 -6.14
N PRO A 155 -22.03 -1.62 -5.66
CA PRO A 155 -21.87 -0.17 -5.49
C PRO A 155 -20.68 0.23 -4.62
N THR A 156 -20.44 -0.46 -3.50
CA THR A 156 -19.34 -0.14 -2.58
C THR A 156 -17.98 -0.33 -3.26
N LEU A 157 -17.81 -1.45 -3.95
CA LEU A 157 -16.60 -1.76 -4.71
C LEU A 157 -16.37 -0.76 -5.84
N ARG A 158 -17.40 -0.41 -6.62
CA ARG A 158 -17.28 0.63 -7.67
C ARG A 158 -16.84 1.97 -7.10
N GLN A 159 -17.44 2.40 -6.00
CA GLN A 159 -17.05 3.63 -5.32
C GLN A 159 -15.61 3.56 -4.81
N ALA A 160 -15.18 2.43 -4.24
CA ALA A 160 -13.80 2.26 -3.78
C ALA A 160 -12.78 2.35 -4.92
N ILE A 161 -13.08 1.76 -6.09
CA ILE A 161 -12.25 1.86 -7.30
C ILE A 161 -12.12 3.33 -7.73
N LEU A 162 -13.24 4.04 -7.86
CA LEU A 162 -13.26 5.44 -8.28
C LEU A 162 -12.52 6.35 -7.28
N ARG A 163 -12.68 6.12 -5.97
CA ARG A 163 -11.98 6.89 -4.93
C ARG A 163 -10.47 6.68 -4.95
N LEU A 164 -10.02 5.44 -5.20
CA LEU A 164 -8.59 5.18 -5.37
C LEU A 164 -8.04 5.88 -6.61
N PHE A 165 -8.76 5.79 -7.74
CA PHE A 165 -8.38 6.49 -8.97
C PHE A 165 -8.29 8.01 -8.76
N GLU A 166 -9.30 8.63 -8.13
CA GLU A 166 -9.28 10.05 -7.79
C GLU A 166 -8.11 10.42 -6.86
N ALA A 167 -7.72 9.54 -5.95
CA ALA A 167 -6.57 9.76 -5.08
C ALA A 167 -5.25 9.68 -5.85
N GLN A 168 -5.10 8.71 -6.76
CA GLN A 168 -3.93 8.58 -7.62
C GLN A 168 -3.81 9.76 -8.59
N ARG A 169 -4.91 10.18 -9.22
CA ARG A 169 -4.92 11.36 -10.10
C ARG A 169 -4.48 12.61 -9.36
N ARG A 170 -5.02 12.86 -8.16
CA ARG A 170 -4.61 14.00 -7.32
C ARG A 170 -3.14 13.95 -6.92
N ASP A 171 -2.60 12.77 -6.58
CA ASP A 171 -1.17 12.61 -6.27
C ASP A 171 -0.29 12.98 -7.46
N VAL A 172 -0.68 12.53 -8.65
CA VAL A 172 0.02 12.82 -9.90
C VAL A 172 -0.08 14.30 -10.30
N ASP A 173 -1.29 14.87 -10.27
CA ASP A 173 -1.51 16.30 -10.56
C ASP A 173 -0.65 17.18 -9.65
N MET A 174 -0.51 16.81 -8.38
CA MET A 174 0.32 17.51 -7.41
C MET A 174 1.80 17.52 -7.78
N ARG A 175 2.32 16.46 -8.41
CA ARG A 175 3.71 16.42 -8.90
C ARG A 175 3.92 17.40 -10.06
N PHE A 176 2.93 17.59 -10.93
CA PHE A 176 3.02 18.51 -12.07
C PHE A 176 2.76 19.96 -11.70
N LEU A 177 1.91 20.20 -10.71
CA LEU A 177 1.66 21.53 -10.19
C LEU A 177 2.76 21.96 -9.20
N GLU A 178 3.94 21.33 -9.21
CA GLU A 178 5.01 21.56 -8.23
C GLU A 178 5.28 23.06 -8.02
N THR A 179 5.29 23.86 -9.08
CA THR A 179 5.46 25.32 -9.03
C THR A 179 4.33 26.00 -8.24
N ARG A 180 3.07 25.71 -8.57
CA ARG A 180 1.89 26.27 -7.86
C ARG A 180 1.76 25.75 -6.43
N VAL A 181 2.17 24.52 -6.19
CA VAL A 181 2.21 23.90 -4.85
C VAL A 181 3.33 24.54 -4.02
N LYS A 182 4.47 24.86 -4.62
CA LYS A 182 5.59 25.57 -3.97
C LYS A 182 5.20 26.99 -3.55
N GLU A 183 4.35 27.66 -4.33
CA GLU A 183 3.79 28.99 -4.03
C GLU A 183 2.82 29.00 -2.82
N LEU A 184 2.22 27.85 -2.47
CA LEU A 184 1.34 27.78 -1.31
C LEU A 184 2.12 28.03 -0.01
N PRO A 185 1.50 28.74 0.97
CA PRO A 185 2.03 28.83 2.32
C PRO A 185 2.35 27.44 2.88
N ARG A 186 3.51 27.30 3.54
CA ARG A 186 4.00 26.00 4.04
C ARG A 186 2.94 25.17 4.79
N PRO A 187 2.09 25.73 5.68
CA PRO A 187 1.05 24.95 6.35
C PRO A 187 0.03 24.33 5.39
N GLN A 188 -0.38 25.07 4.35
CA GLN A 188 -1.34 24.60 3.35
C GLN A 188 -0.71 23.52 2.47
N ARG A 189 0.54 23.71 2.04
CA ARG A 189 1.30 22.72 1.28
C ARG A 189 1.43 21.40 2.05
N LEU A 190 1.82 21.46 3.32
CA LEU A 190 1.94 20.27 4.17
C LEU A 190 0.59 19.57 4.40
N ALA A 191 -0.50 20.34 4.58
CA ALA A 191 -1.83 19.78 4.73
C ALA A 191 -2.29 19.04 3.46
N LEU A 192 -1.95 19.59 2.29
CA LEU A 192 -2.27 19.00 0.99
C LEU A 192 -1.47 17.71 0.75
N LEU A 193 -0.16 17.72 0.95
CA LEU A 193 0.69 16.52 0.86
C LEU A 193 0.21 15.42 1.82
N LYS A 194 -0.11 15.79 3.06
CA LYS A 194 -0.65 14.85 4.06
C LYS A 194 -1.95 14.21 3.60
N ARG A 195 -2.84 14.98 2.96
CA ARG A 195 -4.11 14.49 2.44
C ARG A 195 -3.89 13.51 1.29
N CYS A 196 -2.99 13.83 0.36
CA CYS A 196 -2.68 12.96 -0.78
C CYS A 196 -2.09 11.61 -0.31
N ALA A 197 -1.09 11.65 0.58
CA ALA A 197 -0.51 10.45 1.17
C ALA A 197 -1.57 9.60 1.90
N ARG A 198 -2.39 10.23 2.75
CA ARG A 198 -3.48 9.55 3.47
C ARG A 198 -4.45 8.86 2.51
N ASP A 199 -4.91 9.59 1.49
CA ASP A 199 -5.96 9.10 0.59
C ASP A 199 -5.46 7.98 -0.33
N ARG A 200 -4.21 8.03 -0.82
CA ARG A 200 -3.65 7.03 -1.75
C ARG A 200 -3.72 5.61 -1.18
N SER A 201 -3.08 5.34 -0.05
CA SER A 201 -3.13 3.99 0.55
C SER A 201 -4.41 3.75 1.36
N GLY A 202 -5.00 4.79 1.95
CA GLY A 202 -6.29 4.67 2.63
C GLY A 202 -7.38 4.09 1.72
N HIS A 203 -7.51 4.61 0.50
CA HIS A 203 -8.45 4.07 -0.48
C HIS A 203 -8.00 2.72 -1.06
N ALA A 204 -6.69 2.46 -1.18
CA ALA A 204 -6.21 1.15 -1.63
C ALA A 204 -6.63 0.02 -0.67
N ILE A 205 -6.52 0.23 0.64
CA ILE A 205 -6.92 -0.80 1.61
C ILE A 205 -8.45 -0.88 1.74
N ILE A 206 -9.20 0.22 1.60
CA ILE A 206 -10.67 0.13 1.43
C ILE A 206 -11.01 -0.77 0.24
N LEU A 207 -10.35 -0.55 -0.91
CA LEU A 207 -10.63 -1.32 -2.12
C LEU A 207 -10.34 -2.81 -1.92
N LEU A 208 -9.20 -3.16 -1.31
CA LEU A 208 -8.89 -4.53 -0.92
C LEU A 208 -9.99 -5.12 -0.01
N ALA A 209 -10.40 -4.37 1.02
CA ALA A 209 -11.45 -4.82 1.93
C ALA A 209 -12.79 -5.02 1.21
N ALA A 210 -13.19 -4.13 0.30
CA ALA A 210 -14.42 -4.25 -0.49
C ALA A 210 -14.41 -5.48 -1.41
N PHE A 211 -13.26 -5.83 -2.00
CA PHE A 211 -13.11 -7.07 -2.76
C PHE A 211 -13.30 -8.32 -1.87
N LEU A 212 -12.77 -8.29 -0.64
CA LEU A 212 -12.79 -9.45 0.26
C LEU A 212 -14.12 -9.60 1.03
N LEU A 213 -14.73 -8.47 1.38
CA LEU A 213 -15.83 -8.31 2.33
C LEU A 213 -16.82 -7.24 1.81
N PRO A 214 -17.71 -7.58 0.87
CA PRO A 214 -18.63 -6.63 0.21
C PRO A 214 -19.64 -5.98 1.17
N HIS A 215 -19.89 -6.61 2.31
CA HIS A 215 -20.94 -6.24 3.26
C HIS A 215 -20.35 -5.68 4.55
N LEU A 216 -19.05 -5.37 4.54
CA LEU A 216 -18.38 -4.82 5.70
C LEU A 216 -18.96 -3.44 6.03
N SER A 217 -19.29 -3.23 7.30
CA SER A 217 -19.95 -1.98 7.72
C SER A 217 -19.05 -0.75 7.52
N LEU A 218 -19.67 0.41 7.35
CA LEU A 218 -18.97 1.68 7.15
C LEU A 218 -18.06 2.04 8.33
N ASP A 219 -18.40 1.60 9.55
CA ASP A 219 -17.57 1.82 10.74
C ASP A 219 -16.21 1.11 10.62
N TYR A 220 -16.20 -0.11 10.12
CA TYR A 220 -14.95 -0.82 9.82
C TYR A 220 -14.22 -0.18 8.65
N MET A 221 -14.91 0.20 7.57
CA MET A 221 -14.28 0.86 6.42
C MET A 221 -13.52 2.14 6.82
N ARG A 222 -14.07 2.93 7.74
CA ARG A 222 -13.40 4.12 8.28
C ARG A 222 -12.08 3.78 8.99
N LEU A 223 -12.05 2.72 9.77
CA LEU A 223 -10.86 2.29 10.49
C LEU A 223 -9.85 1.60 9.56
N ILE A 224 -10.33 0.87 8.56
CA ILE A 224 -9.49 0.30 7.50
C ILE A 224 -8.80 1.40 6.70
N PHE A 225 -9.49 2.49 6.39
CA PHE A 225 -8.89 3.68 5.79
C PHE A 225 -7.76 4.25 6.66
N VAL A 226 -7.96 4.31 7.98
CA VAL A 226 -6.93 4.76 8.93
C VAL A 226 -5.71 3.83 8.89
N ALA A 227 -5.92 2.51 8.81
CA ALA A 227 -4.83 1.55 8.66
C ALA A 227 -4.06 1.75 7.34
N GLY A 228 -4.75 1.89 6.21
CA GLY A 228 -4.14 2.18 4.91
C GLY A 228 -3.37 3.50 4.91
N ALA A 229 -3.94 4.58 5.44
CA ALA A 229 -3.24 5.84 5.59
C ALA A 229 -1.95 5.72 6.40
N LEU A 230 -1.95 4.91 7.46
CA LEU A 230 -0.74 4.64 8.25
C LEU A 230 0.33 3.91 7.43
N ILE A 231 -0.04 2.95 6.58
CA ILE A 231 0.89 2.27 5.67
C ILE A 231 1.62 3.31 4.79
N MET A 232 0.89 4.23 4.16
CA MET A 232 1.53 5.26 3.33
C MET A 232 2.46 6.16 4.13
N PHE A 233 2.08 6.60 5.33
CA PHE A 233 2.98 7.43 6.14
C PHE A 233 4.26 6.69 6.53
N ILE A 234 4.17 5.38 6.82
CA ILE A 234 5.33 4.53 7.07
C ILE A 234 6.19 4.40 5.80
N ASP A 235 5.56 4.27 4.63
CA ASP A 235 6.25 4.16 3.35
C ASP A 235 6.96 5.46 2.96
N ASP A 236 6.25 6.58 2.91
CA ASP A 236 6.79 7.93 2.65
C ASP A 236 8.03 8.22 3.51
N HIS A 237 8.02 7.79 4.77
CA HIS A 237 9.17 7.96 5.66
C HIS A 237 10.32 7.03 5.28
N GLY A 238 10.03 5.76 5.04
CA GLY A 238 11.04 4.75 4.70
C GLY A 238 11.73 5.00 3.35
N ASP A 239 11.12 5.77 2.46
CA ASP A 239 11.67 6.14 1.14
C ASP A 239 12.13 7.61 1.06
N CYS A 240 12.05 8.36 2.17
CA CYS A 240 12.34 9.79 2.24
C CYS A 240 13.66 10.23 1.56
N TYR A 241 14.73 9.43 1.68
CA TYR A 241 16.01 9.76 1.04
C TYR A 241 16.02 9.49 -0.46
N ALA A 242 15.40 8.39 -0.88
CA ALA A 242 15.28 8.05 -2.29
C ALA A 242 14.36 9.03 -3.02
N ASP A 243 13.20 9.35 -2.43
CA ASP A 243 12.29 10.34 -2.99
C ASP A 243 12.99 11.69 -3.18
N ARG A 244 13.85 12.10 -2.23
CA ARG A 244 14.66 13.32 -2.37
C ARG A 244 15.68 13.22 -3.50
N ALA A 245 16.33 12.07 -3.69
CA ALA A 245 17.26 11.85 -4.78
C ALA A 245 16.55 11.95 -6.15
N ASP A 246 15.34 11.43 -6.23
CA ASP A 246 14.50 11.44 -7.44
C ASP A 246 13.66 12.73 -7.57
N ARG A 247 13.91 13.74 -6.73
CA ARG A 247 13.19 15.03 -6.68
C ARG A 247 11.68 14.93 -6.50
N ARG A 248 11.20 13.82 -5.93
CA ARG A 248 9.79 13.63 -5.56
C ARG A 248 9.50 14.35 -4.25
N VAL A 249 8.33 14.99 -4.17
CA VAL A 249 7.86 15.67 -2.95
C VAL A 249 6.77 14.84 -2.29
N THR A 250 7.03 14.33 -1.09
CA THR A 250 6.09 13.57 -0.27
C THR A 250 5.81 14.29 1.04
N TYR A 251 4.80 13.84 1.80
CA TYR A 251 4.51 14.47 3.08
C TYR A 251 5.69 14.36 4.05
N MET A 252 6.28 13.16 4.15
CA MET A 252 7.38 12.94 5.10
C MET A 252 8.65 13.67 4.70
N ASN A 253 9.00 13.69 3.41
CA ASN A 253 10.24 14.34 2.99
C ASN A 253 10.20 15.88 3.01
N ALA A 254 9.00 16.47 3.05
CA ALA A 254 8.76 17.91 3.20
C ALA A 254 8.81 18.42 4.67
N LEU A 255 8.87 17.51 5.65
CA LEU A 255 8.99 17.86 7.06
C LEU A 255 10.45 18.06 7.47
N GLU A 256 10.70 19.00 8.38
CA GLU A 256 12.02 19.16 9.00
C GLU A 256 12.39 17.98 9.90
N ARG A 257 11.40 17.43 10.60
CA ARG A 257 11.55 16.33 11.58
C ARG A 257 10.59 15.19 11.24
N PRO A 258 10.87 14.40 10.19
CA PRO A 258 9.97 13.34 9.72
C PRO A 258 9.78 12.21 10.74
N GLU A 259 10.86 11.75 11.38
CA GLU A 259 10.79 10.62 12.32
C GLU A 259 9.92 10.93 13.57
N PRO A 260 10.07 12.08 14.26
CA PRO A 260 9.14 12.47 15.33
C PRO A 260 7.70 12.65 14.86
N ALA A 261 7.48 13.12 13.63
CA ALA A 261 6.14 13.26 13.06
C ALA A 261 5.50 11.88 12.79
N LEU A 262 6.24 10.96 12.17
CA LEU A 262 5.80 9.59 11.95
C LEU A 262 5.50 8.89 13.28
N LYS A 263 6.36 9.03 14.29
CA LYS A 263 6.14 8.45 15.63
C LYS A 263 4.79 8.88 16.22
N ARG A 264 4.45 10.17 16.14
CA ARG A 264 3.15 10.70 16.61
C ARG A 264 1.98 10.16 15.78
N ILE A 265 2.13 10.12 14.46
CA ILE A 265 1.11 9.58 13.54
C ILE A 265 0.86 8.10 13.86
N PHE A 266 1.93 7.31 13.96
CA PHE A 266 1.88 5.89 14.26
C PHE A 266 1.10 5.61 15.54
N PHE A 267 1.48 6.20 16.68
CA PHE A 267 0.77 5.95 17.94
C PHE A 267 -0.68 6.42 17.91
N SER A 268 -0.97 7.57 17.32
CA SER A 268 -2.34 8.06 17.18
C SER A 268 -3.21 7.11 16.34
N HIS A 269 -2.65 6.54 15.26
CA HIS A 269 -3.39 5.62 14.40
C HIS A 269 -3.57 4.26 15.09
N ILE A 270 -2.51 3.70 15.68
CA ILE A 270 -2.60 2.43 16.43
C ILE A 270 -3.64 2.53 17.56
N GLN A 271 -3.65 3.62 18.32
CA GLN A 271 -4.66 3.83 19.36
C GLN A 271 -6.08 3.87 18.79
N LYS A 272 -6.30 4.58 17.68
CA LYS A 272 -7.61 4.61 17.00
C LYS A 272 -8.06 3.23 16.52
N LEU A 273 -7.14 2.42 15.98
CA LEU A 273 -7.45 1.07 15.54
C LEU A 273 -7.76 0.15 16.73
N ALA A 274 -6.95 0.20 17.78
CA ALA A 274 -7.12 -0.63 18.98
C ALA A 274 -8.44 -0.35 19.72
N GLN A 275 -8.83 0.93 19.80
CA GLN A 275 -10.07 1.37 20.45
C GLN A 275 -11.29 1.28 19.54
N GLY A 276 -11.10 1.44 18.23
CA GLY A 276 -12.19 1.51 17.25
C GLY A 276 -12.69 0.15 16.79
N PHE A 277 -11.79 -0.83 16.59
CA PHE A 277 -12.19 -2.18 16.23
C PHE A 277 -12.61 -2.98 17.45
N ARG A 278 -13.61 -3.85 17.28
CA ARG A 278 -13.94 -4.86 18.30
C ARG A 278 -12.72 -5.75 18.57
N PRO A 279 -12.56 -6.28 19.80
CA PRO A 279 -11.58 -7.33 20.06
C PRO A 279 -11.82 -8.54 19.14
N ALA A 280 -10.90 -8.77 18.21
CA ALA A 280 -10.93 -9.85 17.23
C ALA A 280 -9.51 -10.17 16.77
N ALA A 281 -9.27 -11.39 16.31
CA ALA A 281 -7.96 -11.84 15.83
C ALA A 281 -7.44 -10.95 14.68
N GLY A 282 -8.33 -10.49 13.80
CA GLY A 282 -7.98 -9.60 12.69
C GLY A 282 -7.46 -8.24 13.14
N ARG A 283 -8.01 -7.67 14.22
CA ARG A 283 -7.52 -6.40 14.80
C ARG A 283 -6.08 -6.57 15.27
N ASP A 284 -5.83 -7.64 16.02
CA ASP A 284 -4.54 -7.88 16.65
C ASP A 284 -3.47 -8.20 15.60
N LEU A 285 -3.85 -8.98 14.57
CA LEU A 285 -3.00 -9.27 13.40
C LEU A 285 -2.66 -8.00 12.61
N LEU A 286 -3.65 -7.14 12.32
CA LEU A 286 -3.44 -5.89 11.58
C LEU A 286 -2.47 -4.98 12.32
N ILE A 287 -2.66 -4.79 13.63
CA ILE A 287 -1.80 -3.91 14.42
C ILE A 287 -0.40 -4.53 14.60
N ALA A 288 -0.30 -5.85 14.78
CA ALA A 288 0.99 -6.54 14.80
C ALA A 288 1.76 -6.32 13.49
N PHE A 289 1.09 -6.47 12.35
CA PHE A 289 1.68 -6.19 11.04
C PHE A 289 2.13 -4.74 10.90
N LEU A 290 1.26 -3.76 11.19
CA LEU A 290 1.61 -2.33 11.10
C LEU A 290 2.77 -1.96 12.01
N THR A 291 2.86 -2.59 13.19
CA THR A 291 3.97 -2.39 14.13
C THR A 291 5.27 -2.96 13.58
N ARG A 292 5.25 -4.20 13.07
CA ARG A 292 6.42 -4.81 12.40
C ARG A 292 6.85 -3.93 11.22
N TYR A 293 5.89 -3.50 10.40
CA TYR A 293 6.14 -2.67 9.23
C TYR A 293 6.80 -1.33 9.57
N TYR A 294 6.27 -0.64 10.57
CA TYR A 294 6.84 0.60 11.09
C TYR A 294 8.31 0.43 11.50
N VAL A 295 8.61 -0.61 12.29
CA VAL A 295 9.99 -0.87 12.77
C VAL A 295 10.93 -1.19 11.61
N THR A 296 10.52 -2.07 10.69
CA THR A 296 11.31 -2.42 9.50
C THR A 296 11.62 -1.19 8.65
N ARG A 297 10.64 -0.30 8.46
CA ARG A 297 10.80 0.90 7.62
C ARG A 297 11.61 2.01 8.31
N LEU A 298 11.62 2.08 9.63
CA LEU A 298 12.58 2.92 10.38
C LEU A 298 14.01 2.42 10.19
N GLN A 299 14.23 1.11 10.28
CA GLN A 299 15.56 0.52 10.06
C GLN A 299 16.06 0.82 8.64
N LYS A 300 15.21 0.58 7.63
CA LYS A 300 15.48 0.91 6.23
C LYS A 300 15.89 2.38 6.06
N HIS A 301 15.14 3.31 6.64
CA HIS A 301 15.44 4.74 6.57
C HIS A 301 16.86 5.06 7.10
N ARG A 302 17.27 4.43 8.21
CA ARG A 302 18.59 4.64 8.82
C ARG A 302 19.72 4.06 7.98
N GLU A 303 19.51 2.88 7.41
CA GLU A 303 20.50 2.24 6.56
C GLU A 303 20.69 3.01 5.26
N GLN A 304 19.61 3.48 4.63
CA GLN A 304 19.71 4.38 3.47
C GLN A 304 20.49 5.64 3.79
N ARG A 305 20.21 6.28 4.94
CA ARG A 305 20.97 7.45 5.41
C ARG A 305 22.46 7.16 5.55
N ARG A 306 22.81 6.00 6.11
CA ARG A 306 24.19 5.57 6.37
C ARG A 306 24.94 5.24 5.08
N LEU A 307 24.30 4.48 4.18
CA LEU A 307 24.95 3.90 3.00
C LEU A 307 24.91 4.82 1.77
N ARG A 308 24.11 5.91 1.80
CA ARG A 308 23.77 6.73 0.60
C ARG A 308 23.29 5.87 -0.59
N GLY A 309 22.80 4.67 -0.29
CA GLY A 309 22.43 3.67 -1.27
C GLY A 309 21.03 3.90 -1.84
N PRO A 310 20.69 3.24 -2.96
CA PRO A 310 19.38 3.37 -3.62
C PRO A 310 18.25 2.91 -2.70
N ALA A 311 17.01 3.27 -3.06
CA ALA A 311 15.80 3.10 -2.26
C ALA A 311 15.49 1.67 -1.77
N TRP A 312 16.24 0.66 -2.19
CA TRP A 312 15.77 -0.71 -2.28
C TRP A 312 16.73 -1.72 -1.65
N ALA A 313 16.84 -1.66 -0.33
CA ALA A 313 17.15 -2.87 0.42
C ALA A 313 15.84 -3.67 0.56
N VAL A 314 15.72 -4.77 -0.20
CA VAL A 314 14.68 -5.77 0.04
C VAL A 314 15.14 -6.57 1.26
N TYR A 315 14.43 -6.46 2.38
CA TYR A 315 14.80 -7.19 3.59
C TYR A 315 14.06 -8.52 3.67
N GLU A 316 14.87 -9.59 3.75
CA GLU A 316 14.48 -10.93 4.21
C GLU A 316 14.17 -10.94 5.71
#